data_AF-A0A2E8GY48-F1
#
_entry.id   AF-A0A2E8GY48-F1
#
_cell.length_a   1.000
_cell.length_b   1.000
_cell.length_c   1.000
_cell.angle_alpha   90.00
_cell.angle_beta   90.00
_cell.angle_gamma   90.00
#
_symmetry.space_group_name_H-M   'P 1'
#
loop_
_entity.id
_entity.type
_entity.pdbx_description
1 polymer ?
#
loop_
_entity_poly.entity_id
_entity_poly.type
_entity_poly.pdbx_seq_one_letter_code
_entity_poly.pdbx_strand_id
1 'polypeptide(L)'
;MPPPSWEEYIRFWHVWNDQLGTGALHILDSGRFPTLFIASFLQQLGVSIVPAQMAQFVFWFMFPGFAMFYLMGGVYRGANAALARLAAVLFYMFNLWLISNWLGYKEPLLAAVAIMPILLGIWVRVFAADSGYRRAILISGLVSLLGSPIGNNVSEMLVSLIPVPLLFLTVLLQNSWRRQWPSVRRILTAAVALLGLLLFLHAFWIVPEVVGVRSAIAANTFPDFQQLSSEFLEGQSLNTSITNNIRFVSDWTWYQGLVDPYRSYAAAFTGSRLLEIMGWTIFGLVLLGAIFGKGRNKVYFILMLVMGIVAGAGLNSPLGTAYAWAFDNVPFFWIMRSPWFKFTFLTVIGYSVLLGLSAPILCRVFEKALRSVLRALPSRTVSRATFSVTLAVFMVVGPIYAYPHTLGLSFATADERTFMNPNHIEPPAYADQTAAWLDAQPGD
;
A
#
# COMPACT_ATOMS: atom_id res chain seq x y z
N MET A 1 12.69 -4.97 -14.25
CA MET A 1 13.50 -3.87 -14.81
C MET A 1 14.72 -3.71 -13.91
N PRO A 2 15.95 -3.73 -14.45
CA PRO A 2 17.12 -3.35 -13.67
C PRO A 2 16.95 -1.91 -13.15
N PRO A 3 17.44 -1.57 -11.94
CA PRO A 3 17.49 -0.19 -11.48
C PRO A 3 18.33 0.61 -12.46
N PRO A 4 18.01 1.89 -12.65
CA PRO A 4 18.82 2.73 -13.50
C PRO A 4 20.24 2.87 -12.93
N SER A 5 21.21 3.09 -13.82
CA SER A 5 22.51 3.65 -13.45
C SER A 5 22.34 5.05 -12.86
N TRP A 6 23.41 5.63 -12.31
CA TRP A 6 23.35 7.00 -11.78
C TRP A 6 23.06 8.04 -12.87
N GLU A 7 23.60 7.85 -14.08
CA GLU A 7 23.33 8.75 -15.20
C GLU A 7 21.86 8.68 -15.63
N GLU A 8 21.33 7.46 -15.77
CA GLU A 8 19.91 7.23 -16.07
C GLU A 8 19.02 7.78 -14.95
N TYR A 9 19.44 7.65 -13.69
CA TYR A 9 18.74 8.22 -12.54
C TYR A 9 18.59 9.75 -12.64
N ILE A 10 19.64 10.45 -13.07
CA ILE A 10 19.59 11.91 -13.26
C ILE A 10 18.56 12.29 -14.33
N ARG A 11 18.35 11.45 -15.36
CA ARG A 11 17.36 11.72 -16.41
C ARG A 11 15.93 11.81 -15.89
N PHE A 12 15.60 11.17 -14.76
CA PHE A 12 14.29 11.31 -14.10
C PHE A 12 14.01 12.73 -13.58
N TRP A 13 15.01 13.62 -13.53
CA TRP A 13 14.83 15.04 -13.21
C TRP A 13 14.40 15.89 -14.41
N HIS A 14 14.38 15.30 -15.61
CA HIS A 14 14.06 15.98 -16.85
C HIS A 14 12.73 15.47 -17.43
N VAL A 15 11.95 16.37 -18.01
CA VAL A 15 10.66 16.03 -18.65
C VAL A 15 10.85 15.47 -20.05
N TRP A 16 12.02 15.67 -20.66
CA TRP A 16 12.37 15.17 -21.99
C TRP A 16 13.43 14.08 -21.89
N ASN A 17 13.25 13.00 -22.64
CA ASN A 17 14.24 11.94 -22.81
C ASN A 17 14.64 11.85 -24.28
N ASP A 18 15.90 12.10 -24.56
CA ASP A 18 16.50 12.01 -25.89
C ASP A 18 16.84 10.57 -26.31
N GLN A 19 16.93 9.61 -25.37
CA GLN A 19 17.26 8.21 -25.64
C GLN A 19 16.05 7.34 -26.02
N LEU A 20 14.83 7.83 -25.82
CA LEU A 20 13.62 7.07 -26.16
C LEU A 20 13.18 7.37 -27.60
N GLY A 21 13.50 6.46 -28.52
CA GLY A 21 13.14 6.59 -29.94
C GLY A 21 13.83 7.79 -30.58
N THR A 22 13.06 8.73 -31.15
CA THR A 22 13.56 10.02 -31.67
C THR A 22 13.45 11.14 -30.63
N GLY A 23 13.34 10.77 -29.35
CA GLY A 23 13.02 11.64 -28.24
C GLY A 23 11.55 11.54 -27.83
N ALA A 24 11.31 11.45 -26.53
CA ALA A 24 9.98 11.33 -25.95
C ALA A 24 9.83 12.11 -24.65
N LEU A 25 8.59 12.47 -24.32
CA LEU A 25 8.25 13.09 -23.06
C LEU A 25 8.24 12.04 -21.92
N HIS A 26 9.02 12.28 -20.87
CA HIS A 26 9.11 11.48 -19.64
C HIS A 26 8.14 11.99 -18.56
N ILE A 27 6.92 12.36 -18.95
CA ILE A 27 5.98 13.07 -18.06
C ILE A 27 5.64 12.27 -16.79
N LEU A 28 5.61 10.93 -16.88
CA LEU A 28 5.12 10.04 -15.81
C LEU A 28 6.20 9.56 -14.83
N ASP A 29 7.46 9.95 -15.01
CA ASP A 29 8.58 9.30 -14.32
C ASP A 29 9.25 10.20 -13.26
N SER A 30 8.97 11.51 -13.27
CA SER A 30 9.62 12.46 -12.36
C SER A 30 9.37 12.20 -10.86
N GLY A 31 8.26 11.55 -10.50
CA GLY A 31 7.98 11.16 -9.12
C GLY A 31 8.78 9.94 -8.63
N ARG A 32 9.42 9.16 -9.51
CA ARG A 32 10.16 7.91 -9.20
C ARG A 32 11.51 8.13 -8.53
N PHE A 33 12.00 9.37 -8.47
CA PHE A 33 13.33 9.63 -7.95
C PHE A 33 13.57 9.10 -6.51
N PRO A 34 12.61 9.09 -5.56
CA PRO A 34 12.87 8.55 -4.23
C PRO A 34 12.97 7.02 -4.23
N THR A 35 12.15 6.34 -5.04
CA THR A 35 12.14 4.88 -5.10
C THR A 35 13.42 4.33 -5.70
N LEU A 36 13.95 4.98 -6.74
CA LEU A 36 15.11 4.53 -7.49
C LEU A 36 16.46 5.02 -6.92
N PHE A 37 16.45 6.02 -6.02
CA PHE A 37 17.67 6.61 -5.48
C PHE A 37 18.60 5.58 -4.82
N ILE A 38 18.08 4.66 -4.01
CA ILE A 38 18.90 3.72 -3.23
C ILE A 38 19.72 2.83 -4.15
N ALA A 39 19.09 2.17 -5.12
CA ALA A 39 19.83 1.29 -6.02
C ALA A 39 20.80 2.07 -6.93
N SER A 40 20.39 3.24 -7.43
CA SER A 40 21.23 4.06 -8.31
C SER A 40 22.47 4.60 -7.58
N PHE A 41 22.30 5.06 -6.34
CA PHE A 41 23.39 5.55 -5.51
C PHE A 41 24.37 4.45 -5.13
N LEU A 42 23.89 3.25 -4.79
CA LEU A 42 24.77 2.11 -4.49
C LEU A 42 25.58 1.67 -5.73
N GLN A 43 24.96 1.67 -6.91
CA GLN A 43 25.67 1.39 -8.16
C GLN A 43 26.76 2.43 -8.46
N GLN A 44 26.50 3.72 -8.17
CA GLN A 44 27.52 4.77 -8.28
C GLN A 44 28.74 4.51 -7.36
N LEU A 45 28.54 3.80 -6.24
CA LEU A 45 29.61 3.38 -5.33
C LEU A 45 30.28 2.06 -5.75
N GLY A 46 29.93 1.51 -6.92
CA GLY A 46 30.49 0.26 -7.45
C GLY A 46 29.80 -1.01 -6.95
N VAL A 47 28.64 -0.91 -6.29
CA VAL A 47 27.83 -2.08 -5.93
C VAL A 47 27.16 -2.63 -7.19
N SER A 48 27.21 -3.94 -7.41
CA SER A 48 26.54 -4.55 -8.55
C SER A 48 25.01 -4.41 -8.46
N ILE A 49 24.34 -4.55 -9.61
CA ILE A 49 22.91 -4.29 -9.78
C ILE A 49 22.05 -5.09 -8.79
N VAL A 50 22.33 -6.39 -8.62
CA VAL A 50 21.50 -7.29 -7.81
C VAL A 50 21.55 -6.91 -6.32
N PRO A 51 22.70 -6.79 -5.64
CA PRO A 51 22.76 -6.29 -4.27
C PRO A 51 22.15 -4.89 -4.08
N ALA A 52 22.30 -3.99 -5.06
CA ALA A 52 21.70 -2.66 -5.02
C ALA A 52 20.15 -2.72 -5.04
N GLN A 53 19.57 -3.55 -5.91
CA GLN A 53 18.13 -3.85 -5.91
C GLN A 53 17.66 -4.47 -4.60
N MET A 54 18.41 -5.44 -4.06
CA MET A 54 18.08 -6.08 -2.80
C MET A 54 18.05 -5.07 -1.64
N ALA A 55 19.01 -4.16 -1.59
CA ALA A 55 19.04 -3.09 -0.59
C ALA A 55 17.82 -2.16 -0.71
N GLN A 56 17.47 -1.75 -1.94
CA GLN A 56 16.26 -0.96 -2.20
C GLN A 56 14.99 -1.71 -1.77
N PHE A 57 14.88 -2.99 -2.12
CA PHE A 57 13.75 -3.84 -1.73
C PHE A 57 13.64 -3.93 -0.20
N VAL A 58 14.73 -4.25 0.50
CA VAL A 58 14.76 -4.35 1.97
C VAL A 58 14.33 -3.03 2.61
N PHE A 59 14.81 -1.89 2.10
CA PHE A 59 14.40 -0.58 2.60
C PHE A 59 12.90 -0.36 2.46
N TRP A 60 12.36 -0.49 1.24
CA TRP A 60 10.95 -0.25 0.95
C TRP A 60 10.01 -1.30 1.56
N PHE A 61 10.53 -2.48 1.88
CA PHE A 61 9.80 -3.52 2.61
C PHE A 61 9.76 -3.24 4.13
N MET A 62 10.88 -2.85 4.73
CA MET A 62 10.98 -2.63 6.19
C MET A 62 10.39 -1.30 6.64
N PHE A 63 10.49 -0.25 5.83
CA PHE A 63 10.02 1.09 6.16
C PHE A 63 8.52 1.16 6.51
N PRO A 64 7.59 0.53 5.76
CA PRO A 64 6.19 0.36 6.15
C PRO A 64 5.98 -0.17 7.57
N GLY A 65 6.82 -1.09 8.03
CA GLY A 65 6.76 -1.64 9.38
C GLY A 65 7.03 -0.58 10.45
N PHE A 66 8.12 0.19 10.29
CA PHE A 66 8.43 1.31 11.19
C PHE A 66 7.34 2.39 11.17
N ALA A 67 6.83 2.71 9.97
CA ALA A 67 5.75 3.65 9.77
C ALA A 67 4.47 3.23 10.51
N MET A 68 4.05 1.97 10.37
CA MET A 68 2.87 1.44 11.03
C MET A 68 3.06 1.34 12.55
N PHE A 69 4.26 0.97 13.03
CA PHE A 69 4.59 1.00 14.45
C PHE A 69 4.44 2.41 15.05
N TYR A 70 4.91 3.44 14.32
CA TYR A 70 4.77 4.83 14.70
C TYR A 70 3.31 5.30 14.74
N LEU A 71 2.52 4.95 13.72
CA LEU A 71 1.07 5.21 13.66
C LEU A 71 0.36 4.61 14.87
N MET A 72 0.59 3.32 15.13
CA MET A 72 -0.08 2.64 16.24
C MET A 72 0.30 3.19 17.61
N GLY A 73 1.50 3.77 17.77
CA GLY A 73 1.85 4.54 18.97
C GLY A 73 1.07 5.85 19.15
N GLY A 74 0.53 6.41 18.05
CA GLY A 74 -0.44 7.50 18.08
C GLY A 74 -1.87 7.04 18.40
N VAL A 75 -2.27 5.88 17.88
CA VAL A 75 -3.63 5.32 17.99
C VAL A 75 -3.90 4.71 19.38
N TYR A 76 -2.96 3.92 19.92
CA TYR A 76 -3.16 3.15 21.15
C TYR A 76 -2.01 3.36 22.17
N ARG A 77 -2.39 3.64 23.43
CA ARG A 77 -1.47 3.90 24.56
C ARG A 77 -1.82 3.13 25.84
N GLY A 78 -2.69 2.12 25.75
CA GLY A 78 -3.11 1.33 26.91
C GLY A 78 -2.12 0.22 27.29
N ALA A 79 -2.56 -0.67 28.18
CA ALA A 79 -1.82 -1.88 28.51
C ALA A 79 -1.55 -2.72 27.25
N ASN A 80 -0.38 -3.36 27.17
CA ASN A 80 0.06 -4.13 26.01
C ASN A 80 0.20 -3.29 24.71
N ALA A 81 0.53 -2.00 24.81
CA ALA A 81 0.72 -1.16 23.63
C ALA A 81 1.78 -1.67 22.65
N ALA A 82 2.87 -2.28 23.14
CA ALA A 82 3.87 -2.91 22.27
C ALA A 82 3.28 -4.04 21.43
N LEU A 83 2.46 -4.90 22.06
CA LEU A 83 1.77 -6.01 21.39
C LEU A 83 0.80 -5.50 20.32
N ALA A 84 0.02 -4.46 20.64
CA ALA A 84 -0.89 -3.83 19.67
C ALA A 84 -0.15 -3.28 18.44
N ARG A 85 1.02 -2.68 18.64
CA ARG A 85 1.85 -2.19 17.53
C ARG A 85 2.42 -3.33 16.70
N LEU A 86 2.98 -4.35 17.34
CA LEU A 86 3.54 -5.51 16.64
C LEU A 86 2.47 -6.26 15.84
N ALA A 87 1.29 -6.48 16.41
CA ALA A 87 0.16 -7.10 15.71
C ALA A 87 -0.23 -6.36 14.43
N ALA A 88 -0.30 -5.02 14.48
CA ALA A 88 -0.58 -4.20 13.31
C ALA A 88 0.55 -4.28 12.26
N VAL A 89 1.80 -4.22 12.70
CA VAL A 89 2.98 -4.30 11.82
C VAL A 89 3.04 -5.64 11.09
N LEU A 90 2.83 -6.75 11.81
CA LEU A 90 2.87 -8.09 11.24
C LEU A 90 1.88 -8.26 10.09
N PHE A 91 0.63 -7.79 10.25
CA PHE A 91 -0.32 -7.85 9.13
C PHE A 91 0.00 -6.82 8.03
N TYR A 92 0.41 -5.60 8.40
CA TYR A 92 0.67 -4.54 7.43
C TYR A 92 1.80 -4.91 6.46
N MET A 93 2.86 -5.54 6.97
CA MET A 93 4.00 -6.00 6.17
C MET A 93 3.76 -7.34 5.47
N PHE A 94 2.93 -8.21 6.05
CA PHE A 94 2.72 -9.58 5.55
C PHE A 94 1.25 -9.83 5.26
N ASN A 95 0.78 -9.32 4.11
CA ASN A 95 -0.54 -9.61 3.56
C ASN A 95 -0.44 -9.93 2.06
N LEU A 96 -1.43 -10.66 1.54
CA LEU A 96 -1.40 -11.18 0.17
C LEU A 96 -1.52 -10.10 -0.91
N TRP A 97 -2.09 -8.92 -0.60
CA TRP A 97 -2.18 -7.82 -1.56
C TRP A 97 -0.80 -7.21 -1.87
N LEU A 98 0.13 -7.21 -0.92
CA LEU A 98 1.50 -6.74 -1.17
C LEU A 98 2.21 -7.59 -2.24
N ILE A 99 1.90 -8.88 -2.34
CA ILE A 99 2.53 -9.75 -3.35
C ILE A 99 2.30 -9.18 -4.76
N SER A 100 1.08 -8.80 -5.07
CA SER A 100 0.75 -8.27 -6.40
C SER A 100 1.39 -6.91 -6.67
N ASN A 101 1.58 -6.09 -5.63
CA ASN A 101 2.24 -4.80 -5.75
C ASN A 101 3.76 -4.94 -5.95
N TRP A 102 4.39 -5.90 -5.27
CA TRP A 102 5.80 -6.20 -5.47
C TRP A 102 6.07 -6.84 -6.83
N LEU A 103 5.24 -7.79 -7.25
CA LEU A 103 5.43 -8.50 -8.52
C LEU A 103 5.10 -7.62 -9.74
N GLY A 104 4.07 -6.77 -9.63
CA GLY A 104 3.79 -5.76 -10.64
C GLY A 104 4.66 -4.50 -10.52
N TYR A 105 5.56 -4.45 -9.53
CA TYR A 105 6.34 -3.28 -9.13
C TYR A 105 5.54 -1.97 -9.19
N LYS A 106 4.40 -1.97 -8.48
CA LYS A 106 3.47 -0.83 -8.40
C LYS A 106 4.01 0.22 -7.45
N GLU A 107 5.06 0.92 -7.89
CA GLU A 107 5.77 1.93 -7.11
C GLU A 107 4.85 2.93 -6.38
N PRO A 108 3.77 3.46 -6.99
CA PRO A 108 2.90 4.42 -6.31
C PRO A 108 2.25 3.84 -5.05
N LEU A 109 1.72 2.63 -5.14
CA LEU A 109 1.09 1.96 -4.00
C LEU A 109 2.14 1.51 -2.96
N LEU A 110 3.32 1.07 -3.38
CA LEU A 110 4.41 0.74 -2.45
C LEU A 110 4.87 1.97 -1.67
N ALA A 111 5.02 3.13 -2.32
CA ALA A 111 5.33 4.39 -1.67
C ALA A 111 4.20 4.86 -0.74
N ALA A 112 2.93 4.69 -1.15
CA ALA A 112 1.79 4.99 -0.29
C ALA A 112 1.78 4.11 0.98
N VAL A 113 2.06 2.81 0.85
CA VAL A 113 2.18 1.87 1.97
C VAL A 113 3.32 2.26 2.92
N ALA A 114 4.45 2.71 2.38
CA ALA A 114 5.56 3.19 3.18
C ALA A 114 5.24 4.48 3.96
N ILE A 115 4.62 5.46 3.31
CA ILE A 115 4.57 6.84 3.81
C ILE A 115 3.29 7.15 4.57
N MET A 116 2.16 6.60 4.14
CA MET A 116 0.85 6.97 4.68
C MET A 116 0.73 6.75 6.19
N PRO A 117 1.23 5.65 6.80
CA PRO A 117 1.14 5.49 8.24
C PRO A 117 1.89 6.57 9.02
N ILE A 118 3.00 7.11 8.50
CA ILE A 118 3.72 8.23 9.14
C ILE A 118 2.86 9.48 9.13
N LEU A 119 2.30 9.84 7.97
CA LEU A 119 1.43 11.01 7.82
C LEU A 119 0.21 10.90 8.75
N LEU A 120 -0.47 9.76 8.75
CA LEU A 120 -1.59 9.50 9.65
C LEU A 120 -1.13 9.56 11.12
N GLY A 121 0.04 9.02 11.45
CA GLY A 121 0.57 9.01 12.81
C GLY A 121 0.87 10.40 13.36
N ILE A 122 1.38 11.30 12.51
CA ILE A 122 1.58 12.73 12.83
C ILE A 122 0.22 13.35 13.17
N TRP A 123 -0.75 13.25 12.28
CA TRP A 123 -2.04 13.93 12.43
C TRP A 123 -2.89 13.35 13.55
N VAL A 124 -2.91 12.03 13.76
CA VAL A 124 -3.59 11.40 14.91
C VAL A 124 -3.04 11.96 16.24
N ARG A 125 -1.73 12.18 16.36
CA ARG A 125 -1.12 12.75 17.58
C ARG A 125 -1.44 14.22 17.75
N VAL A 126 -1.37 14.99 16.68
CA VAL A 126 -1.63 16.44 16.66
C VAL A 126 -3.09 16.74 17.02
N PHE A 127 -4.04 16.04 16.41
CA PHE A 127 -5.46 16.19 16.75
C PHE A 127 -5.76 15.77 18.18
N ALA A 128 -5.10 14.72 18.69
CA ALA A 128 -5.29 14.29 20.07
C ALA A 128 -4.68 15.27 21.11
N ALA A 129 -3.61 15.98 20.76
CA ALA A 129 -2.99 16.99 21.61
C ALA A 129 -3.54 18.40 21.38
N ASP A 130 -4.33 18.57 20.32
CA ASP A 130 -4.88 19.83 19.81
C ASP A 130 -3.85 20.99 19.79
N SER A 131 -2.62 20.65 19.42
CA SER A 131 -1.46 21.56 19.45
C SER A 131 -0.38 21.08 18.47
N GLY A 132 0.56 21.97 18.12
CA GLY A 132 1.69 21.63 17.24
C GLY A 132 1.36 21.57 15.73
N TYR A 133 0.22 22.12 15.29
CA TYR A 133 -0.22 22.11 13.89
C TYR A 133 0.84 22.61 12.90
N ARG A 134 1.54 23.72 13.20
CA ARG A 134 2.59 24.26 12.30
C ARG A 134 3.72 23.26 12.06
N ARG A 135 4.23 22.65 13.14
CA ARG A 135 5.26 21.60 13.07
C ARG A 135 4.74 20.39 12.29
N ALA A 136 3.49 20.01 12.50
CA ALA A 136 2.86 18.91 11.79
C ALA A 136 2.78 19.15 10.28
N ILE A 137 2.43 20.35 9.85
CA ILE A 137 2.37 20.75 8.43
C ILE A 137 3.76 20.60 7.80
N LEU A 138 4.79 21.20 8.43
CA LEU A 138 6.17 21.16 7.90
C LEU A 138 6.72 19.74 7.82
N ILE A 139 6.57 18.95 8.90
CA ILE A 139 7.03 17.55 8.90
C ILE A 139 6.25 16.72 7.88
N SER A 140 4.93 16.95 7.73
CA SER A 140 4.13 16.23 6.73
C SER A 140 4.59 16.55 5.31
N GLY A 141 4.93 17.80 5.01
CA GLY A 141 5.49 18.18 3.71
C GLY A 141 6.86 17.56 3.44
N LEU A 142 7.76 17.52 4.43
CA LEU A 142 9.05 16.83 4.27
C LEU A 142 8.90 15.33 4.07
N VAL A 143 8.01 14.69 4.84
CA VAL A 143 7.72 13.25 4.71
C VAL A 143 7.03 12.95 3.39
N SER A 144 6.17 13.85 2.88
CA SER A 144 5.47 13.62 1.62
C SER A 144 6.40 13.59 0.41
N LEU A 145 7.55 14.27 0.45
CA LEU A 145 8.58 14.20 -0.61
C LEU A 145 9.06 12.76 -0.86
N LEU A 146 9.19 11.94 0.19
CA LEU A 146 9.49 10.50 0.04
C LEU A 146 8.33 9.72 -0.58
N GLY A 147 7.11 10.25 -0.48
CA GLY A 147 5.89 9.74 -1.12
C GLY A 147 5.65 10.28 -2.54
N SER A 148 6.59 11.01 -3.14
CA SER A 148 6.46 11.49 -4.53
C SER A 148 6.16 10.39 -5.56
N PRO A 149 6.63 9.13 -5.42
CA PRO A 149 6.29 8.07 -6.38
C PRO A 149 4.80 7.77 -6.47
N ILE A 150 4.01 8.18 -5.48
CA ILE A 150 2.54 8.09 -5.52
C ILE A 150 2.00 8.79 -6.77
N GLY A 151 2.66 9.84 -7.26
CA GLY A 151 2.26 10.63 -8.42
C GLY A 151 2.37 9.90 -9.77
N ASN A 152 3.21 8.86 -9.89
CA ASN A 152 3.51 8.22 -11.18
C ASN A 152 2.33 7.40 -11.77
N ASN A 153 1.24 7.27 -11.02
CA ASN A 153 -0.01 6.72 -11.51
C ASN A 153 -1.18 7.48 -10.92
N VAL A 154 -1.82 8.33 -11.73
CA VAL A 154 -2.93 9.20 -11.31
C VAL A 154 -4.04 8.44 -10.57
N SER A 155 -4.39 7.23 -11.03
CA SER A 155 -5.47 6.47 -10.41
C SER A 155 -5.11 5.90 -9.04
N GLU A 156 -3.86 5.44 -8.87
CA GLU A 156 -3.34 4.98 -7.57
C GLU A 156 -3.08 6.17 -6.64
N MET A 157 -2.64 7.31 -7.17
CA MET A 157 -2.49 8.57 -6.47
C MET A 157 -3.81 9.01 -5.84
N LEU A 158 -4.88 9.08 -6.63
CA LEU A 158 -6.18 9.54 -6.15
C LEU A 158 -6.68 8.70 -4.97
N VAL A 159 -6.53 7.37 -5.05
CA VAL A 159 -6.90 6.48 -3.94
C VAL A 159 -5.96 6.64 -2.75
N SER A 160 -4.66 6.78 -3.01
CA SER A 160 -3.65 6.99 -1.97
C SER A 160 -3.80 8.32 -1.25
N LEU A 161 -4.41 9.33 -1.88
CA LEU A 161 -4.69 10.61 -1.24
C LEU A 161 -5.88 10.56 -0.28
N ILE A 162 -6.79 9.59 -0.38
CA ILE A 162 -8.02 9.51 0.45
C ILE A 162 -7.76 9.50 1.97
N PRO A 163 -6.78 8.75 2.52
CA PRO A 163 -6.65 8.59 3.96
C PRO A 163 -6.47 9.91 4.73
N VAL A 164 -5.66 10.86 4.26
CA VAL A 164 -5.38 12.09 5.00
C VAL A 164 -6.60 13.03 5.05
N PRO A 165 -7.22 13.43 3.92
CA PRO A 165 -8.45 14.24 3.92
C PRO A 165 -9.59 13.56 4.68
N LEU A 166 -9.74 12.24 4.59
CA LEU A 166 -10.77 11.52 5.35
C LEU A 166 -10.51 11.60 6.86
N LEU A 167 -9.25 11.56 7.31
CA LEU A 167 -8.92 11.76 8.73
C LEU A 167 -9.27 13.19 9.18
N PHE A 168 -8.91 14.20 8.39
CA PHE A 168 -9.28 15.58 8.67
C PHE A 168 -10.79 15.75 8.74
N LEU A 169 -11.54 15.21 7.77
CA LEU A 169 -12.99 15.28 7.72
C LEU A 169 -13.63 14.64 8.95
N THR A 170 -13.21 13.43 9.33
CA THR A 170 -13.77 12.73 10.49
C THR A 170 -13.53 13.49 11.80
N VAL A 171 -12.33 14.03 12.00
CA VAL A 171 -12.00 14.83 13.19
C VAL A 171 -12.71 16.18 13.17
N LEU A 172 -12.84 16.81 12.01
CA LEU A 172 -13.58 18.05 11.82
C LEU A 172 -15.05 17.85 12.20
N LEU A 173 -15.72 16.82 11.66
CA LEU A 173 -17.11 16.49 11.98
C LEU A 173 -17.29 16.20 13.48
N GLN A 174 -16.35 15.46 14.09
CA GLN A 174 -16.40 15.17 15.53
C GLN A 174 -16.29 16.44 16.40
N ASN A 175 -15.39 17.36 16.05
CA ASN A 175 -15.22 18.62 16.80
C ASN A 175 -16.39 19.58 16.57
N SER A 176 -16.91 19.67 15.34
CA SER A 176 -18.10 20.45 15.00
C SER A 176 -19.33 19.96 15.76
N TRP A 177 -19.55 18.65 15.81
CA TRP A 177 -20.64 18.04 16.59
C TRP A 177 -20.54 18.38 18.08
N ARG A 178 -19.32 18.40 18.63
CA ARG A 178 -19.04 18.80 20.02
C ARG A 178 -18.98 20.32 20.22
N ARG A 179 -19.26 21.11 19.18
CA ARG A 179 -19.22 22.59 19.19
C ARG A 179 -17.85 23.16 19.61
N GLN A 180 -16.76 22.45 19.33
CA GLN A 180 -15.38 22.86 19.62
C GLN A 180 -14.81 23.76 18.52
N TRP A 181 -15.45 24.91 18.28
CA TRP A 181 -15.15 25.82 17.16
C TRP A 181 -13.69 26.31 17.07
N PRO A 182 -12.97 26.61 18.18
CA PRO A 182 -11.56 26.96 18.09
C PRO A 182 -10.68 25.84 17.52
N SER A 183 -11.00 24.59 17.81
CA SER A 183 -10.29 23.43 17.25
C SER A 183 -10.69 23.20 15.79
N VAL A 184 -11.97 23.35 15.44
CA VAL A 184 -12.46 23.32 14.05
C VAL A 184 -11.70 24.31 13.16
N ARG A 185 -11.56 25.57 13.59
CA ARG A 185 -10.81 26.60 12.84
C ARG A 185 -9.36 26.21 12.65
N ARG A 186 -8.67 25.74 13.71
CA ARG A 186 -7.27 25.28 13.63
C ARG A 186 -7.10 24.10 12.67
N ILE A 187 -8.03 23.13 12.69
CA ILE A 187 -8.03 21.98 11.77
C ILE A 187 -8.20 22.45 10.32
N LEU A 188 -9.16 23.33 10.04
CA LEU A 188 -9.39 23.88 8.70
C LEU A 188 -8.18 24.67 8.19
N THR A 189 -7.63 25.57 9.02
CA THR A 189 -6.41 26.31 8.66
C THR A 189 -5.25 25.36 8.38
N ALA A 190 -5.09 24.31 9.20
CA ALA A 190 -4.03 23.33 8.98
C ALA A 190 -4.25 22.49 7.71
N ALA A 191 -5.50 22.16 7.37
CA ALA A 191 -5.84 21.44 6.14
C ALA A 191 -5.48 22.27 4.90
N VAL A 192 -5.88 23.54 4.87
CA VAL A 192 -5.59 24.46 3.76
C VAL A 192 -4.08 24.71 3.64
N ALA A 193 -3.40 24.96 4.76
CA ALA A 193 -1.95 25.18 4.76
C ALA A 193 -1.18 23.92 4.33
N LEU A 194 -1.60 22.73 4.76
CA LEU A 194 -1.01 21.48 4.31
C LEU A 194 -1.24 21.29 2.80
N LEU A 195 -2.46 21.48 2.31
CA LEU A 195 -2.77 21.37 0.88
C LEU A 195 -1.90 22.30 0.05
N GLY A 196 -1.78 23.58 0.44
CA GLY A 196 -0.93 24.55 -0.24
C GLY A 196 0.54 24.13 -0.24
N LEU A 197 1.07 23.65 0.89
CA LEU A 197 2.44 23.15 0.98
C LEU A 197 2.67 21.91 0.10
N LEU A 198 1.73 20.96 0.09
CA LEU A 198 1.84 19.74 -0.71
C LEU A 198 1.82 20.07 -2.20
N LEU A 199 0.90 20.93 -2.66
CA LEU A 199 0.84 21.38 -4.05
C LEU A 199 2.14 22.07 -4.48
N PHE A 200 2.72 22.90 -3.60
CA PHE A 200 3.99 23.56 -3.87
C PHE A 200 5.16 22.57 -3.95
N LEU A 201 5.33 21.71 -2.94
CA LEU A 201 6.44 20.76 -2.86
C LEU A 201 6.39 19.69 -3.96
N HIS A 202 5.19 19.32 -4.42
CA HIS A 202 4.98 18.32 -5.46
C HIS A 202 4.74 18.91 -6.85
N ALA A 203 4.85 20.23 -7.02
CA ALA A 203 4.67 20.90 -8.31
C ALA A 203 5.58 20.32 -9.41
N PHE A 204 6.76 19.82 -9.04
CA PHE A 204 7.74 19.28 -9.99
C PHE A 204 7.23 18.04 -10.76
N TRP A 205 6.31 17.24 -10.21
CA TRP A 205 5.66 16.15 -10.95
C TRP A 205 4.18 16.45 -11.26
N ILE A 206 3.47 17.22 -10.42
CA ILE A 206 2.06 17.59 -10.68
C ILE A 206 1.93 18.41 -11.97
N VAL A 207 2.83 19.38 -12.20
CA VAL A 207 2.74 20.25 -13.37
C VAL A 207 2.97 19.46 -14.68
N PRO A 208 4.04 18.65 -14.82
CA PRO A 208 4.20 17.79 -15.98
C PRO A 208 3.00 16.87 -16.24
N GLU A 209 2.46 16.23 -15.20
CA GLU A 209 1.29 15.34 -15.29
C GLU A 209 0.06 16.06 -15.85
N VAL A 210 -0.24 17.27 -15.34
CA VAL A 210 -1.36 18.08 -15.86
C VAL A 210 -1.14 18.46 -17.33
N VAL A 211 0.10 18.76 -17.74
CA VAL A 211 0.43 19.02 -19.15
C VAL A 211 0.22 17.75 -19.99
N GLY A 212 0.65 16.58 -19.51
CA GLY A 212 0.44 15.31 -20.20
C GLY A 212 -1.04 14.97 -20.40
N VAL A 213 -1.85 15.14 -19.36
CA VAL A 213 -3.32 14.95 -19.46
C VAL A 213 -3.93 15.91 -20.47
N ARG A 214 -3.52 17.19 -20.49
CA ARG A 214 -4.00 18.16 -21.49
C ARG A 214 -3.60 17.76 -22.92
N SER A 215 -2.37 17.29 -23.12
CA SER A 215 -1.92 16.80 -24.43
C SER A 215 -2.71 15.57 -24.88
N ALA A 216 -3.00 14.63 -23.98
CA ALA A 216 -3.83 13.46 -24.28
C ALA A 216 -5.29 13.84 -24.63
N ILE A 217 -5.87 14.82 -23.93
CA ILE A 217 -7.17 15.42 -24.28
C ILE A 217 -7.13 15.98 -25.70
N ALA A 218 -6.12 16.79 -26.01
CA ALA A 218 -5.99 17.43 -27.31
C ALA A 218 -5.81 16.42 -28.47
N ALA A 219 -5.17 15.28 -28.19
CA ALA A 219 -4.99 14.19 -29.16
C ALA A 219 -6.22 13.28 -29.33
N ASN A 220 -7.31 13.51 -28.57
CA ASN A 220 -8.56 12.72 -28.61
C ASN A 220 -8.37 11.20 -28.42
N THR A 221 -7.39 10.78 -27.61
CA THR A 221 -7.07 9.35 -27.40
C THR A 221 -7.95 8.68 -26.32
N PHE A 222 -8.88 9.41 -25.71
CA PHE A 222 -9.65 8.90 -24.57
C PHE A 222 -10.77 7.90 -24.91
N PRO A 223 -11.53 8.02 -26.01
CA PRO A 223 -12.59 7.06 -26.31
C PRO A 223 -12.07 5.62 -26.39
N ASP A 224 -10.97 5.38 -27.12
CA ASP A 224 -10.35 4.06 -27.24
C ASP A 224 -9.85 3.54 -25.89
N PHE A 225 -9.24 4.42 -25.10
CA PHE A 225 -8.75 4.05 -23.77
C PHE A 225 -9.89 3.74 -22.81
N GLN A 226 -11.03 4.44 -22.90
CA GLN A 226 -12.21 4.18 -22.09
C GLN A 226 -12.81 2.81 -22.42
N GLN A 227 -12.90 2.45 -23.71
CA GLN A 227 -13.37 1.12 -24.12
C GLN A 227 -12.47 0.00 -23.57
N LEU A 228 -11.16 0.09 -23.80
CA LEU A 228 -10.18 -0.86 -23.23
C LEU A 228 -10.27 -0.93 -21.70
N SER A 229 -10.60 0.20 -21.06
CA SER A 229 -10.75 0.25 -19.61
C SER A 229 -12.00 -0.49 -19.12
N SER A 230 -13.08 -0.51 -19.90
CA SER A 230 -14.29 -1.27 -19.56
C SER A 230 -14.03 -2.77 -19.56
N GLU A 231 -13.42 -3.28 -20.64
CA GLU A 231 -13.04 -4.70 -20.76
C GLU A 231 -12.10 -5.11 -19.61
N PHE A 232 -11.14 -4.23 -19.29
CA PHE A 232 -10.25 -4.47 -18.16
C PHE A 232 -11.00 -4.47 -16.83
N LEU A 233 -11.95 -3.55 -16.60
CA LEU A 233 -12.74 -3.53 -15.37
C LEU A 233 -13.53 -4.81 -15.17
N GLU A 234 -14.17 -5.31 -16.23
CA GLU A 234 -14.93 -6.56 -16.19
C GLU A 234 -14.04 -7.74 -15.82
N GLY A 235 -12.94 -7.93 -16.55
CA GLY A 235 -11.98 -9.00 -16.28
C GLY A 235 -11.38 -8.92 -14.88
N GLN A 236 -11.06 -7.71 -14.42
CA GLN A 236 -10.51 -7.47 -13.08
C GLN A 236 -11.54 -7.68 -11.97
N SER A 237 -12.83 -7.56 -12.26
CA SER A 237 -13.88 -7.69 -11.26
C SER A 237 -14.38 -9.13 -11.09
N LEU A 238 -14.00 -10.08 -11.96
CA LEU A 238 -14.51 -11.46 -11.92
C LEU A 238 -14.33 -12.14 -10.54
N ASN A 239 -13.24 -11.83 -9.84
CA ASN A 239 -12.90 -12.48 -8.57
C ASN A 239 -12.88 -11.52 -7.36
N THR A 240 -13.41 -10.30 -7.50
CA THR A 240 -13.39 -9.27 -6.44
C THR A 240 -14.64 -9.25 -5.58
N SER A 241 -15.23 -10.42 -5.32
CA SER A 241 -16.33 -10.53 -4.36
C SER A 241 -15.89 -10.01 -2.97
N ILE A 242 -16.85 -9.56 -2.15
CA ILE A 242 -16.56 -9.11 -0.77
C ILE A 242 -15.84 -10.19 0.03
N THR A 243 -16.22 -11.46 -0.15
CA THR A 243 -15.57 -12.62 0.46
C THR A 243 -14.09 -12.71 0.09
N ASN A 244 -13.77 -12.60 -1.20
CA ASN A 244 -12.38 -12.66 -1.66
C ASN A 244 -11.58 -11.42 -1.21
N ASN A 245 -12.22 -10.24 -1.19
CA ASN A 245 -11.59 -9.01 -0.72
C ASN A 245 -11.22 -9.10 0.76
N ILE A 246 -12.12 -9.64 1.59
CA ILE A 246 -11.88 -9.90 3.02
C ILE A 246 -10.69 -10.84 3.21
N ARG A 247 -10.57 -11.86 2.37
CA ARG A 247 -9.51 -12.88 2.43
C ARG A 247 -8.21 -12.48 1.72
N PHE A 248 -8.20 -11.35 1.00
CA PHE A 248 -7.10 -10.88 0.16
C PHE A 248 -6.72 -11.83 -0.99
N VAL A 249 -7.71 -12.50 -1.59
CA VAL A 249 -7.52 -13.47 -2.68
C VAL A 249 -8.23 -13.04 -3.97
N SER A 250 -8.37 -11.74 -4.21
CA SER A 250 -9.15 -11.22 -5.34
C SER A 250 -8.33 -10.86 -6.58
N ASP A 251 -7.01 -10.98 -6.52
CA ASP A 251 -6.15 -10.76 -7.69
C ASP A 251 -6.51 -11.79 -8.77
N TRP A 252 -6.91 -11.30 -9.94
CA TRP A 252 -7.25 -12.12 -11.10
C TRP A 252 -6.14 -13.12 -11.49
N THR A 253 -4.86 -12.78 -11.22
CA THR A 253 -3.72 -13.68 -11.51
C THR A 253 -3.73 -14.96 -10.68
N TRP A 254 -4.55 -15.05 -9.63
CA TRP A 254 -4.69 -16.27 -8.83
C TRP A 254 -5.55 -17.32 -9.51
N TYR A 255 -6.38 -16.91 -10.46
CA TYR A 255 -7.39 -17.75 -11.10
C TYR A 255 -7.11 -17.99 -12.58
N GLN A 256 -6.03 -17.41 -13.10
CA GLN A 256 -5.66 -17.47 -14.50
C GLN A 256 -4.22 -17.94 -14.69
N GLY A 257 -3.93 -18.37 -15.90
CA GLY A 257 -2.61 -18.79 -16.36
C GLY A 257 -2.62 -18.93 -17.87
N LEU A 258 -1.46 -19.22 -18.42
CA LEU A 258 -1.33 -19.72 -19.78
C LEU A 258 -1.24 -21.25 -19.69
N VAL A 259 -0.11 -21.82 -20.08
CA VAL A 259 0.23 -23.23 -19.77
C VAL A 259 0.54 -23.37 -18.28
N ASP A 260 1.34 -22.45 -17.74
CA ASP A 260 1.62 -22.38 -16.30
C ASP A 260 0.63 -21.43 -15.59
N PRO A 261 0.29 -21.66 -14.30
CA PRO A 261 -0.52 -20.71 -13.52
C PRO A 261 0.25 -19.41 -13.27
N TYR A 262 -0.36 -18.23 -13.32
CA TYR A 262 0.39 -16.99 -13.04
C TYR A 262 0.98 -16.97 -11.63
N ARG A 263 0.29 -17.59 -10.65
CA ARG A 263 0.75 -17.79 -9.26
C ARG A 263 0.77 -19.29 -8.90
N SER A 264 1.95 -19.87 -8.69
CA SER A 264 2.10 -21.30 -8.35
C SER A 264 1.39 -21.71 -7.05
N TYR A 265 1.33 -20.80 -6.08
CA TYR A 265 0.72 -21.04 -4.76
C TYR A 265 -0.80 -20.79 -4.70
N ALA A 266 -1.43 -20.24 -5.75
CA ALA A 266 -2.83 -19.79 -5.68
C ALA A 266 -3.81 -20.94 -5.43
N ALA A 267 -3.55 -22.11 -6.02
CA ALA A 267 -4.36 -23.31 -5.82
C ALA A 267 -4.50 -23.72 -4.34
N ALA A 268 -3.48 -23.44 -3.52
CA ALA A 268 -3.55 -23.71 -2.09
C ALA A 268 -4.63 -22.86 -1.41
N PHE A 269 -4.75 -21.58 -1.75
CA PHE A 269 -5.71 -20.68 -1.11
C PHE A 269 -7.15 -20.83 -1.62
N THR A 270 -7.31 -21.27 -2.86
CA THR A 270 -8.63 -21.54 -3.45
C THR A 270 -9.14 -22.93 -3.10
N GLY A 271 -8.25 -23.91 -2.89
CA GLY A 271 -8.63 -25.30 -2.57
C GLY A 271 -8.57 -25.71 -1.09
N SER A 272 -7.79 -25.02 -0.25
CA SER A 272 -7.61 -25.40 1.16
C SER A 272 -8.63 -24.75 2.10
N ARG A 273 -9.47 -25.59 2.72
CA ARG A 273 -10.40 -25.16 3.80
C ARG A 273 -9.66 -24.51 4.98
N LEU A 274 -8.45 -24.97 5.29
CA LEU A 274 -7.66 -24.39 6.39
C LEU A 274 -7.31 -22.93 6.08
N LEU A 275 -6.79 -22.64 4.89
CA LEU A 275 -6.45 -21.26 4.49
C LEU A 275 -7.69 -20.39 4.35
N GLU A 276 -8.82 -20.94 3.91
CA GLU A 276 -10.09 -20.23 3.92
C GLU A 276 -10.53 -19.82 5.33
N ILE A 277 -10.52 -20.76 6.30
CA ILE A 277 -10.84 -20.50 7.70
C ILE A 277 -9.87 -19.47 8.30
N MET A 278 -8.58 -19.54 7.96
CA MET A 278 -7.59 -18.54 8.39
C MET A 278 -7.91 -17.14 7.86
N GLY A 279 -8.28 -17.02 6.58
CA GLY A 279 -8.73 -15.77 5.97
C GLY A 279 -9.91 -15.13 6.73
N TRP A 280 -10.92 -15.93 7.07
CA TRP A 280 -12.04 -15.48 7.88
C TRP A 280 -11.67 -15.20 9.34
N THR A 281 -10.71 -15.94 9.90
CA THR A 281 -10.21 -15.71 11.26
C THR A 281 -9.54 -14.34 11.37
N ILE A 282 -8.76 -13.92 10.36
CA ILE A 282 -8.20 -12.56 10.27
C ILE A 282 -9.32 -11.53 10.38
N PHE A 283 -10.38 -11.69 9.59
CA PHE A 283 -11.50 -10.76 9.62
C PHE A 283 -12.26 -10.78 10.96
N GLY A 284 -12.43 -11.94 11.57
CA GLY A 284 -12.99 -12.06 12.92
C GLY A 284 -12.20 -11.26 13.96
N LEU A 285 -10.86 -11.28 13.87
CA LEU A 285 -9.99 -10.47 14.73
C LEU A 285 -10.08 -8.97 14.41
N VAL A 286 -10.27 -8.59 13.14
CA VAL A 286 -10.56 -7.20 12.74
C VAL A 286 -11.88 -6.74 13.37
N LEU A 287 -12.94 -7.54 13.30
CA LEU A 287 -14.24 -7.24 13.92
C LEU A 287 -14.13 -7.15 15.45
N LEU A 288 -13.36 -8.03 16.09
CA LEU A 288 -13.06 -7.95 17.53
C LEU A 288 -12.44 -6.59 17.90
N GLY A 289 -11.47 -6.12 17.11
CA GLY A 289 -10.85 -4.80 17.26
C GLY A 289 -11.79 -3.63 16.96
N ALA A 290 -12.61 -3.75 15.93
CA ALA A 290 -13.60 -2.73 15.55
C ALA A 290 -14.66 -2.54 16.63
N ILE A 291 -15.24 -3.63 17.13
CA ILE A 291 -16.35 -3.61 18.09
C ILE A 291 -15.81 -3.28 19.48
N PHE A 292 -14.86 -4.06 19.99
CA PHE A 292 -14.45 -4.00 21.40
C PHE A 292 -13.14 -3.26 21.64
N GLY A 293 -12.36 -3.01 20.58
CA GLY A 293 -11.08 -2.31 20.67
C GLY A 293 -11.28 -0.86 21.11
N LYS A 294 -10.31 -0.35 21.88
CA LYS A 294 -10.25 1.06 22.29
C LYS A 294 -9.07 1.70 21.61
N GLY A 295 -9.27 2.79 20.89
CA GLY A 295 -8.21 3.51 20.18
C GLY A 295 -8.69 4.89 19.73
N ARG A 296 -7.74 5.80 19.54
CA ARG A 296 -8.03 7.13 19.00
C ARG A 296 -8.42 7.01 17.53
N ASN A 297 -9.42 7.78 17.09
CA ASN A 297 -9.89 7.79 15.71
C ASN A 297 -10.27 6.39 15.17
N LYS A 298 -10.71 5.46 16.03
CA LYS A 298 -11.11 4.10 15.63
C LYS A 298 -12.15 4.10 14.50
N VAL A 299 -13.16 4.98 14.60
CA VAL A 299 -14.23 5.10 13.60
C VAL A 299 -13.68 5.43 12.22
N TYR A 300 -12.66 6.29 12.13
CA TYR A 300 -12.00 6.60 10.86
C TYR A 300 -11.37 5.36 10.21
N PHE A 301 -10.70 4.51 10.97
CA PHE A 301 -10.12 3.27 10.43
C PHE A 301 -11.19 2.23 10.04
N ILE A 302 -12.33 2.21 10.74
CA ILE A 302 -13.50 1.41 10.32
C ILE A 302 -14.06 1.93 8.99
N LEU A 303 -14.18 3.24 8.82
CA LEU A 303 -14.66 3.84 7.56
C LEU A 303 -13.71 3.54 6.40
N MET A 304 -12.40 3.68 6.60
CA MET A 304 -11.39 3.28 5.61
C MET A 304 -11.55 1.81 5.21
N LEU A 305 -11.76 0.94 6.20
CA LEU A 305 -11.94 -0.47 5.94
C LEU A 305 -13.19 -0.74 5.08
N VAL A 306 -14.34 -0.23 5.50
CA VAL A 306 -15.60 -0.46 4.80
C VAL A 306 -15.52 0.08 3.37
N MET A 307 -15.01 1.30 3.21
CA MET A 307 -14.81 1.90 1.89
C MET A 307 -13.85 1.07 1.03
N GLY A 308 -12.72 0.61 1.59
CA GLY A 308 -11.76 -0.22 0.86
C GLY A 308 -12.34 -1.56 0.39
N ILE A 309 -13.04 -2.27 1.27
CA ILE A 309 -13.67 -3.57 0.94
C ILE A 309 -14.74 -3.39 -0.14
N VAL A 310 -15.62 -2.39 0.02
CA VAL A 310 -16.76 -2.16 -0.86
C VAL A 310 -16.31 -1.60 -2.21
N ALA A 311 -15.46 -0.57 -2.23
CA ALA A 311 -14.96 -0.01 -3.49
C ALA A 311 -14.00 -0.97 -4.21
N GLY A 312 -13.23 -1.76 -3.44
CA GLY A 312 -12.38 -2.82 -3.99
C GLY A 312 -13.17 -3.95 -4.63
N ALA A 313 -14.48 -4.05 -4.41
CA ALA A 313 -15.31 -5.10 -4.99
C ALA A 313 -15.67 -4.86 -6.47
N GLY A 314 -15.47 -3.63 -6.96
CA GLY A 314 -15.70 -3.27 -8.35
C GLY A 314 -17.15 -3.50 -8.75
N LEU A 315 -17.36 -4.29 -9.81
CA LEU A 315 -18.68 -4.62 -10.34
C LEU A 315 -19.48 -5.60 -9.47
N ASN A 316 -18.92 -6.14 -8.38
CA ASN A 316 -19.63 -7.06 -7.49
C ASN A 316 -20.53 -6.34 -6.47
N SER A 317 -21.55 -7.07 -5.98
CA SER A 317 -22.41 -6.67 -4.87
C SER A 317 -21.58 -6.27 -3.61
N PRO A 318 -22.03 -5.29 -2.79
CA PRO A 318 -23.36 -4.64 -2.83
C PRO A 318 -23.45 -3.38 -3.68
N LEU A 319 -22.32 -2.75 -4.05
CA LEU A 319 -22.34 -1.47 -4.78
C LEU A 319 -21.94 -1.59 -6.25
N GLY A 320 -21.90 -2.79 -6.82
CA GLY A 320 -21.49 -3.04 -8.21
C GLY A 320 -22.20 -2.17 -9.23
N THR A 321 -23.53 -2.02 -9.13
CA THR A 321 -24.31 -1.15 -10.02
C THR A 321 -23.94 0.33 -9.87
N ALA A 322 -23.70 0.79 -8.64
CA ALA A 322 -23.27 2.17 -8.41
C ALA A 322 -21.84 2.41 -8.93
N TYR A 323 -20.96 1.41 -8.83
CA TYR A 323 -19.61 1.44 -9.39
C TYR A 323 -19.65 1.51 -10.92
N ALA A 324 -20.46 0.65 -11.56
CA ALA A 324 -20.68 0.67 -13.00
C ALA A 324 -21.23 2.02 -13.47
N TRP A 325 -22.27 2.53 -12.79
CA TRP A 325 -22.82 3.85 -13.09
C TRP A 325 -21.75 4.95 -12.99
N ALA A 326 -20.93 4.94 -11.93
CA ALA A 326 -19.86 5.91 -11.78
C ALA A 326 -18.81 5.79 -12.90
N PHE A 327 -18.46 4.56 -13.29
CA PHE A 327 -17.53 4.29 -14.38
C PHE A 327 -18.00 4.87 -15.72
N ASP A 328 -19.29 4.73 -16.01
CA ASP A 328 -19.85 5.19 -17.28
C ASP A 328 -20.18 6.69 -17.29
N ASN A 329 -20.50 7.28 -16.13
CA ASN A 329 -21.11 8.62 -16.06
C ASN A 329 -20.25 9.67 -15.34
N VAL A 330 -19.32 9.29 -14.47
CA VAL A 330 -18.47 10.25 -13.75
C VAL A 330 -17.20 10.52 -14.57
N PRO A 331 -16.92 11.78 -14.95
CA PRO A 331 -15.74 12.12 -15.73
C PRO A 331 -14.47 11.56 -15.12
N PHE A 332 -13.65 10.92 -15.96
CA PHE A 332 -12.38 10.27 -15.59
C PHE A 332 -12.48 9.09 -14.62
N PHE A 333 -13.65 8.70 -14.12
CA PHE A 333 -13.75 7.55 -13.20
C PHE A 333 -13.35 6.23 -13.85
N TRP A 334 -13.41 6.15 -15.19
CA TRP A 334 -12.93 5.01 -15.96
C TRP A 334 -11.45 4.64 -15.71
N ILE A 335 -10.62 5.57 -15.21
CA ILE A 335 -9.25 5.25 -14.79
C ILE A 335 -9.22 4.27 -13.61
N MET A 336 -10.32 4.11 -12.88
CA MET A 336 -10.49 3.16 -11.77
C MET A 336 -10.84 1.74 -12.25
N ARG A 337 -10.36 1.32 -13.43
CA ARG A 337 -10.56 -0.04 -13.99
C ARG A 337 -9.93 -1.22 -13.23
N SER A 338 -9.34 -0.98 -12.06
CA SER A 338 -8.65 -2.03 -11.27
C SER A 338 -8.93 -1.84 -9.78
N PRO A 339 -10.21 -1.93 -9.38
CA PRO A 339 -10.69 -1.51 -8.07
C PRO A 339 -9.94 -2.18 -6.93
N TRP A 340 -9.81 -3.51 -6.99
CA TRP A 340 -9.18 -4.27 -5.91
C TRP A 340 -7.73 -3.84 -5.67
N PHE A 341 -6.92 -3.69 -6.72
CA PHE A 341 -5.52 -3.27 -6.56
C PHE A 341 -5.39 -1.92 -5.87
N LYS A 342 -6.29 -0.98 -6.15
CA LYS A 342 -6.23 0.40 -5.66
C LYS A 342 -6.85 0.54 -4.28
N PHE A 343 -8.13 0.18 -4.15
CA PHE A 343 -8.91 0.41 -2.92
C PHE A 343 -8.53 -0.53 -1.78
N THR A 344 -7.93 -1.69 -2.06
CA THR A 344 -7.44 -2.60 -1.01
C THR A 344 -6.34 -1.96 -0.16
N PHE A 345 -5.65 -0.93 -0.65
CA PHE A 345 -4.77 -0.11 0.19
C PHE A 345 -5.48 0.44 1.44
N LEU A 346 -6.73 0.90 1.29
CA LEU A 346 -7.55 1.42 2.40
C LEU A 346 -7.94 0.30 3.36
N THR A 347 -8.28 -0.88 2.81
CA THR A 347 -8.53 -2.11 3.56
C THR A 347 -7.32 -2.50 4.40
N VAL A 348 -6.12 -2.50 3.83
CA VAL A 348 -4.87 -2.89 4.52
C VAL A 348 -4.58 -1.99 5.72
N ILE A 349 -4.70 -0.67 5.57
CA ILE A 349 -4.52 0.27 6.70
C ILE A 349 -5.58 0.03 7.78
N GLY A 350 -6.85 -0.10 7.38
CA GLY A 350 -7.97 -0.37 8.29
C GLY A 350 -7.80 -1.68 9.07
N TYR A 351 -7.52 -2.78 8.37
CA TYR A 351 -7.25 -4.10 8.96
C TYR A 351 -6.10 -4.03 9.95
N SER A 352 -4.97 -3.44 9.57
CA SER A 352 -3.76 -3.41 10.40
C SER A 352 -4.02 -2.73 11.73
N VAL A 353 -4.66 -1.55 11.71
CA VAL A 353 -4.97 -0.82 12.94
C VAL A 353 -5.97 -1.59 13.80
N LEU A 354 -7.03 -2.13 13.20
CA LEU A 354 -8.07 -2.85 13.93
C LEU A 354 -7.57 -4.18 14.51
N LEU A 355 -6.71 -4.92 13.80
CA LEU A 355 -5.98 -6.07 14.34
C LEU A 355 -5.08 -5.67 15.51
N GLY A 356 -4.36 -4.55 15.39
CA GLY A 356 -3.59 -3.99 16.49
C GLY A 356 -4.45 -3.69 17.73
N LEU A 357 -5.67 -3.18 17.54
CA LEU A 357 -6.61 -2.92 18.63
C LEU A 357 -7.25 -4.19 19.24
N SER A 358 -7.24 -5.32 18.52
CA SER A 358 -7.74 -6.60 19.03
C SER A 358 -6.71 -7.32 19.92
N ALA A 359 -5.41 -7.06 19.74
CA ALA A 359 -4.34 -7.74 20.47
C ALA A 359 -4.44 -7.59 22.02
N PRO A 360 -4.68 -6.39 22.60
CA PRO A 360 -4.87 -6.26 24.05
C PRO A 360 -6.15 -6.93 24.56
N ILE A 361 -7.13 -7.22 23.70
CA ILE A 361 -8.34 -7.96 24.07
C ILE A 361 -8.00 -9.44 24.18
N LEU A 362 -7.37 -10.02 23.15
CA LEU A 362 -6.93 -11.41 23.16
C LEU A 362 -6.00 -11.71 24.33
N CYS A 363 -5.03 -10.83 24.58
CA CYS A 363 -4.10 -10.98 25.70
C CYS A 363 -4.84 -11.08 27.06
N ARG A 364 -5.89 -10.28 27.27
CA ARG A 364 -6.71 -10.34 28.49
C ARG A 364 -7.58 -11.59 28.57
N VAL A 365 -8.12 -12.06 27.44
CA VAL A 365 -8.88 -13.31 27.37
C VAL A 365 -7.98 -14.50 27.73
N PHE A 366 -6.79 -14.57 27.12
CA PHE A 366 -5.81 -15.60 27.43
C PHE A 366 -5.30 -15.50 28.86
N GLU A 367 -5.10 -14.29 29.39
CA GLU A 367 -4.71 -14.11 30.80
C GLU A 367 -5.76 -14.65 31.76
N LYS A 368 -7.04 -14.35 31.51
CA LYS A 368 -8.14 -14.88 32.33
C LYS A 368 -8.21 -16.41 32.26
N ALA A 369 -8.11 -16.98 31.07
CA ALA A 369 -8.14 -18.43 30.86
C ALA A 369 -6.93 -19.14 31.48
N LEU A 370 -5.73 -18.56 31.34
CA LEU A 370 -4.52 -19.16 31.89
C LEU A 370 -4.51 -19.08 33.42
N ARG A 371 -4.97 -17.98 34.03
CA ARG A 371 -5.12 -17.87 35.48
C ARG A 371 -6.16 -18.82 36.05
N SER A 372 -7.23 -19.15 35.31
CA SER A 372 -8.23 -20.10 35.80
C SER A 372 -7.69 -21.52 35.90
N VAL A 373 -6.75 -21.88 35.01
CA VAL A 373 -6.10 -23.21 34.99
C VAL A 373 -4.87 -23.26 35.90
N LEU A 374 -4.00 -22.25 35.84
CA LEU A 374 -2.70 -22.22 36.50
C LEU A 374 -2.67 -21.21 37.66
N ARG A 375 -3.50 -21.46 38.68
CA ARG A 375 -3.72 -20.54 39.82
C ARG A 375 -2.45 -20.22 40.62
N ALA A 376 -1.46 -21.12 40.63
CA ALA A 376 -0.23 -20.99 41.41
C ALA A 376 0.88 -20.21 40.68
N LEU A 377 0.71 -19.86 39.40
CA LEU A 377 1.77 -19.17 38.66
C LEU A 377 1.86 -17.68 39.02
N PRO A 378 3.08 -17.11 39.12
CA PRO A 378 3.26 -15.67 39.28
C PRO A 378 2.63 -14.87 38.14
N SER A 379 2.03 -13.72 38.46
CA SER A 379 1.37 -12.83 37.50
C SER A 379 2.26 -12.43 36.32
N ARG A 380 3.56 -12.23 36.57
CA ARG A 380 4.56 -11.91 35.54
C ARG A 380 4.75 -13.03 34.53
N THR A 381 4.74 -14.29 34.98
CA THR A 381 4.87 -15.46 34.11
C THR A 381 3.64 -15.61 33.23
N VAL A 382 2.44 -15.47 33.82
CA VAL A 382 1.18 -15.48 33.06
C VAL A 382 1.16 -14.38 32.01
N SER A 383 1.52 -13.15 32.36
CA SER A 383 1.53 -12.02 31.41
C SER A 383 2.52 -12.22 30.26
N ARG A 384 3.69 -12.80 30.50
CA ARG A 384 4.66 -13.14 29.45
C ARG A 384 4.15 -14.25 28.54
N ALA A 385 3.56 -15.30 29.12
CA ALA A 385 2.97 -16.39 28.36
C ALA A 385 1.83 -15.89 27.46
N THR A 386 0.93 -15.06 27.99
CA THR A 386 -0.22 -14.54 27.24
C THR A 386 0.21 -13.56 26.14
N PHE A 387 1.21 -12.72 26.41
CA PHE A 387 1.85 -11.91 25.38
C PHE A 387 2.39 -12.78 24.23
N SER A 388 3.15 -13.84 24.57
CA SER A 388 3.78 -14.72 23.58
C SER A 388 2.74 -15.48 22.75
N VAL A 389 1.71 -16.04 23.39
CA VAL A 389 0.62 -16.73 22.70
C VAL A 389 -0.15 -15.77 21.80
N THR A 390 -0.41 -14.54 22.26
CA THR A 390 -1.11 -13.54 21.44
C THR A 390 -0.25 -13.14 20.25
N LEU A 391 1.05 -12.93 20.44
CA LEU A 391 1.98 -12.65 19.35
C LEU A 391 2.03 -13.80 18.35
N ALA A 392 2.04 -15.06 18.82
CA ALA A 392 1.98 -16.24 17.96
C ALA A 392 0.69 -16.28 17.11
N VAL A 393 -0.47 -15.91 17.68
CA VAL A 393 -1.71 -15.73 16.89
C VAL A 393 -1.50 -14.72 15.77
N PHE A 394 -0.85 -13.58 16.04
CA PHE A 394 -0.58 -12.59 14.99
C PHE A 394 0.48 -13.02 13.97
N MET A 395 1.42 -13.89 14.36
CA MET A 395 2.34 -14.54 13.41
C MET A 395 1.59 -15.50 12.48
N VAL A 396 0.61 -16.25 13.01
CA VAL A 396 -0.23 -17.17 12.23
C VAL A 396 -1.08 -16.43 11.22
N VAL A 397 -1.76 -15.36 11.64
CA VAL A 397 -2.71 -14.63 10.80
C VAL A 397 -2.05 -13.60 9.86
N GLY A 398 -0.79 -13.24 10.08
CA GLY A 398 0.00 -12.38 9.19
C GLY A 398 1.02 -13.20 8.38
N PRO A 399 2.30 -13.28 8.82
CA PRO A 399 3.37 -13.96 8.09
C PRO A 399 3.07 -15.39 7.62
N ILE A 400 2.43 -16.23 8.44
CA ILE A 400 2.16 -17.63 8.08
C ILE A 400 0.99 -17.72 7.07
N TYR A 401 -0.07 -16.92 7.25
CA TYR A 401 -1.14 -16.85 6.24
C TYR A 401 -0.60 -16.32 4.91
N ALA A 402 0.27 -15.31 4.94
CA ALA A 402 0.95 -14.76 3.79
C ALA A 402 2.28 -15.48 3.46
N TYR A 403 2.37 -16.81 3.70
CA TYR A 403 3.62 -17.57 3.51
C TYR A 403 4.29 -17.39 2.13
N PRO A 404 3.59 -17.20 0.98
CA PRO A 404 4.28 -17.02 -0.29
C PRO A 404 5.04 -15.69 -0.34
N HIS A 405 4.58 -14.69 0.41
CA HIS A 405 5.29 -13.44 0.56
C HIS A 405 6.47 -13.60 1.54
N THR A 406 6.20 -14.21 2.69
CA THR A 406 7.18 -14.38 3.78
C THR A 406 8.37 -15.26 3.37
N LEU A 407 8.13 -16.30 2.56
CA LEU A 407 9.15 -17.25 2.11
C LEU A 407 9.74 -16.89 0.74
N GLY A 408 9.33 -15.78 0.13
CA GLY A 408 9.85 -15.37 -1.18
C GLY A 408 9.32 -16.17 -2.38
N LEU A 409 8.32 -17.05 -2.20
CA LEU A 409 7.67 -17.85 -3.26
C LEU A 409 6.81 -17.02 -4.22
N SER A 410 6.83 -15.70 -4.05
CA SER A 410 6.17 -14.74 -4.92
C SER A 410 6.85 -14.69 -6.30
N PHE A 411 8.16 -14.93 -6.35
CA PHE A 411 8.98 -14.92 -7.56
C PHE A 411 9.22 -16.36 -8.01
N ALA A 412 8.62 -16.75 -9.14
CA ALA A 412 8.72 -18.11 -9.65
C ALA A 412 10.12 -18.40 -10.20
N THR A 413 10.64 -19.57 -9.85
CA THR A 413 11.92 -20.12 -10.30
C THR A 413 11.80 -20.76 -11.68
N ALA A 414 12.93 -21.09 -12.30
CA ALA A 414 12.96 -21.78 -13.59
C ALA A 414 12.30 -23.16 -13.52
N ASP A 415 12.48 -23.90 -12.42
CA ASP A 415 11.90 -25.24 -12.25
C ASP A 415 10.38 -25.22 -12.06
N GLU A 416 9.82 -24.09 -11.62
CA GLU A 416 8.37 -23.88 -11.46
C GLU A 416 7.68 -23.45 -12.76
N ARG A 417 8.44 -23.21 -13.83
CA ARG A 417 7.93 -22.70 -15.10
C ARG A 417 8.33 -23.61 -16.25
N THR A 418 7.34 -24.05 -17.02
CA THR A 418 7.58 -24.85 -18.23
C THR A 418 7.43 -24.03 -19.51
N PHE A 419 6.65 -22.95 -19.44
CA PHE A 419 6.29 -22.12 -20.58
C PHE A 419 6.55 -20.63 -20.34
N MET A 420 6.21 -20.10 -19.16
CA MET A 420 6.48 -18.69 -18.84
C MET A 420 7.93 -18.48 -18.41
N ASN A 421 8.47 -17.29 -18.63
CA ASN A 421 9.80 -16.97 -18.12
C ASN A 421 9.80 -16.92 -16.57
N PRO A 422 10.86 -17.41 -15.91
CA PRO A 422 11.02 -17.25 -14.47
C PRO A 422 11.22 -15.78 -14.10
N ASN A 423 11.04 -15.44 -12.83
CA ASN A 423 11.25 -14.08 -12.35
C ASN A 423 12.73 -13.75 -12.11
N HIS A 424 13.59 -14.76 -12.06
CA HIS A 424 15.04 -14.62 -11.85
C HIS A 424 15.72 -14.75 -13.21
N ILE A 425 16.07 -13.63 -13.83
CA ILE A 425 16.73 -13.61 -15.13
C ILE A 425 17.94 -12.69 -15.04
N GLU A 426 19.11 -13.22 -15.41
CA GLU A 426 20.23 -12.39 -15.83
C GLU A 426 20.02 -12.02 -17.30
N PRO A 427 20.03 -10.73 -17.66
CA PRO A 427 20.03 -10.33 -19.06
C PRO A 427 21.14 -11.09 -19.80
N PRO A 428 20.86 -11.67 -20.98
CA PRO A 428 21.88 -12.36 -21.73
C PRO A 428 23.06 -11.44 -22.04
N ALA A 429 24.30 -11.93 -21.93
CA ALA A 429 25.51 -11.12 -22.13
C ALA A 429 25.56 -10.40 -23.49
N TYR A 430 24.89 -10.93 -24.52
CA TYR A 430 24.82 -10.27 -25.83
C TYR A 430 24.06 -8.93 -25.78
N ALA A 431 23.18 -8.70 -24.80
CA ALA A 431 22.46 -7.44 -24.66
C ALA A 431 23.43 -6.31 -24.29
N ASP A 432 24.29 -6.54 -23.29
CA ASP A 432 25.34 -5.61 -22.88
C ASP A 432 26.39 -5.43 -24.00
N GLN A 433 26.76 -6.52 -24.68
CA GLN A 433 27.68 -6.45 -25.83
C GLN A 433 27.08 -5.64 -26.99
N THR A 434 25.79 -5.78 -27.26
CA THR A 434 25.09 -5.00 -28.30
C THR A 434 25.03 -3.53 -27.92
N ALA A 435 24.70 -3.20 -26.67
CA ALA A 435 24.70 -1.82 -26.17
C ALA A 435 26.10 -1.19 -26.30
N ALA A 436 27.14 -1.87 -25.82
CA ALA A 436 28.51 -1.40 -25.94
C ALA A 436 28.98 -1.26 -27.39
N TRP A 437 28.55 -2.15 -28.29
CA TRP A 437 28.84 -2.05 -29.72
C TRP A 437 28.18 -0.83 -30.36
N LEU A 438 26.91 -0.55 -30.02
CA LEU A 438 26.16 0.62 -30.49
C LEU A 438 26.82 1.93 -30.01
N ASP A 439 27.18 2.02 -28.73
CA ASP A 439 27.84 3.19 -28.14
C ASP A 439 29.23 3.46 -28.72
N ALA A 440 29.90 2.42 -29.23
CA ALA A 440 31.21 2.53 -29.87
C ALA A 440 31.15 2.95 -31.35
N GLN A 441 29.97 2.94 -31.98
CA GLN A 441 29.86 3.42 -33.35
C GLN A 441 30.01 4.94 -33.39
N PRO A 442 30.76 5.51 -34.35
CA PRO A 442 30.80 6.96 -34.54
C PRO A 442 29.36 7.45 -34.81
N GLY A 443 28.87 8.34 -33.95
CA GLY A 443 27.53 8.91 -34.08
C GLY A 443 27.42 9.73 -35.37
N ASP A 444 26.30 9.60 -36.06
CA ASP A 444 25.83 10.60 -37.02
C ASP A 444 25.37 11.88 -36.31
#